data_AF-A0A8J6VHG5-F1
#
_entry.id   AF-A0A8J6VHG5-F1
#
_cell.length_a   1.000
_cell.length_b   1.000
_cell.length_c   1.000
_cell.angle_alpha   90.00
_cell.angle_beta   90.00
_cell.angle_gamma   90.00
#
_symmetry.space_group_name_H-M   'P 1'
#
loop_
_entity.id
_entity.type
_entity.pdbx_description
1 polymer ?
#
loop_
_entity_poly.entity_id
_entity_poly.type
_entity_poly.pdbx_seq_one_letter_code
_entity_poly.pdbx_strand_id
1 'polypeptide(L)'
;MVSLSGKVAIVTGGSSGIGRACAIAFTFERFAKENPQGIEQINQMHPIGRVGKAEEIANAAIWLCSDKASFVTGQSLGVDGGYTAH
;
A
#
# COMPACT_ATOMS: atom_id res chain seq x y z
N MET A 1 -19.51 13.38 1.15
CA MET A 1 -19.43 11.90 1.11
C MET A 1 -19.01 11.53 -0.31
N VAL A 2 -17.91 10.80 -0.49
CA VAL A 2 -17.43 10.43 -1.84
C VAL A 2 -18.31 9.29 -2.38
N SER A 3 -18.92 9.47 -3.55
CA SER A 3 -19.73 8.44 -4.20
C SER A 3 -18.83 7.47 -4.97
N LEU A 4 -19.01 6.16 -4.74
CA LEU A 4 -18.20 5.10 -5.35
C LEU A 4 -19.00 4.28 -6.39
N SER A 5 -20.19 4.74 -6.76
CA SER A 5 -21.07 4.02 -7.69
C SER A 5 -20.41 3.84 -9.06
N GLY A 6 -20.38 2.60 -9.57
CA GLY A 6 -19.85 2.26 -10.89
C GLY A 6 -18.31 2.25 -11.01
N LYS A 7 -17.57 2.41 -9.90
CA LYS A 7 -16.10 2.36 -9.89
C LYS A 7 -15.61 0.98 -9.45
N VAL A 8 -14.64 0.43 -10.19
CA VAL A 8 -14.00 -0.85 -9.84
C VAL A 8 -12.52 -0.60 -9.62
N ALA A 9 -12.04 -0.93 -8.42
CA ALA A 9 -10.62 -1.00 -8.09
C ALA A 9 -10.27 -2.45 -7.76
N ILE A 10 -9.25 -3.00 -8.41
CA ILE A 10 -8.75 -4.36 -8.15
C ILE A 10 -7.46 -4.23 -7.35
N VAL A 11 -7.46 -4.75 -6.12
CA VAL A 11 -6.28 -4.86 -5.26
C VAL A 11 -5.81 -6.31 -5.33
N THR A 12 -4.70 -6.60 -6.02
CA THR A 12 -4.16 -7.97 -6.14
C THR A 12 -2.87 -8.18 -5.35
N GLY A 13 -2.75 -9.38 -4.77
CA GLY A 13 -1.49 -10.06 -4.45
C GLY A 13 -1.27 -10.37 -2.97
N GLY A 14 -1.53 -11.60 -2.48
CA GLY A 14 -1.14 -12.04 -1.12
C GLY A 14 0.27 -12.64 -1.02
N SER A 15 0.81 -13.10 -2.14
CA SER A 15 2.14 -13.75 -2.25
C SER A 15 3.26 -12.77 -2.61
N SER A 16 2.95 -11.58 -3.12
CA SER A 16 3.89 -10.49 -3.44
C SER A 16 3.15 -9.14 -3.53
N GLY A 17 3.89 -8.02 -3.47
CA GLY A 17 3.33 -6.67 -3.66
C GLY A 17 2.38 -6.18 -2.54
N ILE A 18 1.37 -5.39 -2.93
CA ILE A 18 0.52 -4.60 -2.02
C ILE A 18 -0.30 -5.45 -1.05
N GLY A 19 -0.83 -6.61 -1.47
CA GLY A 19 -1.58 -7.47 -0.57
C GLY A 19 -0.69 -8.30 0.36
N ARG A 20 0.58 -8.59 0.00
CA ARG A 20 1.59 -9.11 0.95
C ARG A 20 1.91 -8.03 1.98
N ALA A 21 2.07 -6.77 1.56
CA ALA A 21 2.24 -5.65 2.48
C ALA A 21 1.03 -5.47 3.41
N CYS A 22 -0.21 -5.63 2.91
CA CYS A 22 -1.41 -5.62 3.75
C CYS A 22 -1.50 -6.84 4.69
N ALA A 23 -1.16 -8.05 4.24
CA ALA A 23 -1.14 -9.25 5.07
C ALA A 23 -0.03 -9.20 6.13
N ILE A 24 1.12 -8.64 5.77
CA ILE A 24 2.19 -8.29 6.69
C ILE A 24 1.68 -7.22 7.64
N ALA A 25 1.07 -6.12 7.19
CA ALA A 25 0.48 -5.08 8.05
C ALA A 25 -0.53 -5.66 9.06
N PHE A 26 -1.38 -6.59 8.65
CA PHE A 26 -2.33 -7.32 9.50
C PHE A 26 -1.67 -8.28 10.50
N THR A 27 -0.43 -8.71 10.26
CA THR A 27 0.37 -9.56 11.16
C THR A 27 1.60 -8.84 11.72
N PHE A 28 1.74 -7.54 11.44
CA PHE A 28 2.99 -6.79 11.52
C PHE A 28 3.39 -6.59 12.95
N GLU A 29 2.41 -6.34 13.82
CA GLU A 29 2.67 -6.19 15.24
C GLU A 29 3.33 -7.45 15.82
N ARG A 30 2.93 -8.65 15.38
CA ARG A 30 3.54 -9.90 15.85
C ARG A 30 4.92 -10.10 15.25
N PHE A 31 5.06 -9.92 13.93
CA PHE A 31 6.36 -10.05 13.25
C PHE A 31 7.39 -9.04 13.79
N ALA A 32 6.98 -7.79 13.98
CA ALA A 32 7.82 -6.71 14.49
C ALA A 32 8.27 -6.95 15.92
N LYS A 33 7.38 -7.49 16.76
CA LYS A 33 7.67 -7.80 18.16
C LYS A 33 8.65 -8.97 18.30
N GLU A 34 8.61 -9.93 17.38
CA GLU A 34 9.49 -11.10 17.38
C GLU A 34 10.82 -10.85 16.61
N ASN A 35 10.90 -9.87 15.71
CA ASN A 35 12.06 -9.64 14.83
C ASN A 35 12.43 -8.15 14.62
N PRO A 36 12.93 -7.45 15.65
CA PRO A 36 13.19 -6.01 15.58
C PRO A 36 14.26 -5.61 14.55
N GLN A 37 15.31 -6.41 14.33
CA GLN A 37 16.30 -6.11 13.28
C GLN A 37 15.71 -6.25 11.87
N GLY A 38 14.78 -7.19 11.67
CA GLY A 38 14.10 -7.37 10.38
C GLY A 38 13.23 -6.17 10.03
N ILE A 39 12.61 -5.53 11.02
CA ILE A 39 11.82 -4.30 10.80
C ILE A 39 12.68 -3.14 10.35
N GLU A 40 13.85 -2.97 10.94
CA GLU A 40 14.76 -1.89 10.56
C GLU A 40 15.24 -2.05 9.10
N GLN A 41 15.57 -3.28 8.71
CA GLN A 41 15.91 -3.58 7.32
C GLN A 41 14.74 -3.29 6.37
N ILE A 42 13.50 -3.65 6.77
CA ILE A 42 12.32 -3.36 5.96
C ILE A 42 12.09 -1.85 5.85
N ASN A 43 12.26 -1.09 6.93
CA ASN A 43 12.12 0.36 6.90
C ASN A 43 13.13 1.02 5.95
N GLN A 44 14.38 0.58 5.98
CA GLN A 44 15.46 1.11 5.13
C GLN A 44 15.27 0.81 3.64
N MET A 45 14.56 -0.26 3.31
CA MET A 45 14.19 -0.56 1.93
C MET A 45 13.24 0.47 1.32
N HIS A 46 12.50 1.22 2.15
CA HIS A 46 11.57 2.24 1.67
C HIS A 46 12.26 3.61 1.82
N PRO A 47 12.40 4.43 0.77
CA PRO A 47 12.92 5.79 0.89
C PRO A 47 12.25 6.65 1.97
N ILE A 48 10.95 6.43 2.22
CA ILE A 48 10.21 7.10 3.29
C ILE A 48 10.65 6.66 4.72
N GLY A 49 11.50 5.63 4.83
CA GLY A 49 12.08 5.14 6.08
C GLY A 49 11.13 4.35 6.97
N ARG A 50 9.99 3.88 6.44
CA ARG A 50 9.02 3.08 7.20
C ARG A 50 8.13 2.21 6.33
N VAL A 51 7.58 1.17 6.95
CA VAL A 51 6.46 0.40 6.39
C VAL A 51 5.19 1.25 6.31
N GLY A 52 4.45 1.07 5.22
CA GLY A 52 3.15 1.71 4.98
C GLY A 52 2.04 1.14 5.88
N LYS A 53 1.07 1.98 6.22
CA LYS A 53 -0.14 1.58 6.94
C LYS A 53 -1.25 1.18 5.96
N ALA A 54 -2.18 0.34 6.41
CA ALA A 54 -3.31 -0.09 5.58
C ALA A 54 -4.16 1.10 5.08
N GLU A 55 -4.29 2.15 5.90
CA GLU A 55 -5.03 3.37 5.56
C GLU A 55 -4.39 4.11 4.38
N GLU A 56 -3.08 4.03 4.19
CA GLU A 56 -2.39 4.70 3.07
C GLU A 56 -2.74 4.03 1.73
N ILE A 57 -2.87 2.70 1.73
CA ILE A 57 -3.36 1.94 0.57
C ILE A 57 -4.84 2.24 0.31
N ALA A 58 -5.67 2.25 1.36
CA ALA A 58 -7.09 2.56 1.26
C ALA A 58 -7.32 3.98 0.71
N ASN A 59 -6.55 4.96 1.17
CA ASN A 59 -6.64 6.35 0.70
C ASN A 59 -6.28 6.48 -0.78
N ALA A 60 -5.25 5.75 -1.25
CA ALA A 60 -4.91 5.72 -2.68
C ALA A 60 -6.03 5.10 -3.53
N ALA A 61 -6.64 4.01 -3.05
CA ALA A 61 -7.80 3.41 -3.72
C ALA A 61 -9.01 4.35 -3.75
N ILE A 62 -9.31 5.04 -2.64
CA ILE A 62 -10.38 6.05 -2.57
C ILE A 62 -10.11 7.19 -3.56
N TRP A 63 -8.86 7.66 -3.65
CA TRP A 63 -8.49 8.70 -4.61
C TRP A 63 -8.69 8.23 -6.05
N LEU A 64 -8.25 7.02 -6.41
CA LEU A 64 -8.45 6.43 -7.74
C LEU A 64 -9.93 6.29 -8.11
N CYS A 65 -10.79 5.98 -7.13
CA CYS A 65 -12.23 5.90 -7.36
C CYS A 65 -12.93 7.27 -7.42
N SER A 66 -12.27 8.35 -6.98
CA SER A 66 -12.86 9.69 -6.94
C SER A 66 -12.77 10.42 -8.28
N ASP A 67 -13.56 11.48 -8.44
CA ASP A 67 -13.52 12.34 -9.63
C ASP A 67 -12.16 13.05 -9.82
N LYS A 68 -11.33 13.11 -8.77
CA LYS A 68 -9.98 13.68 -8.83
C LYS A 68 -9.03 12.87 -9.71
N ALA A 69 -9.32 11.59 -9.93
CA ALA A 69 -8.56 10.70 -10.81
C ALA A 69 -9.22 10.54 -12.19
N SER A 70 -10.11 11.46 -12.59
CA SER A 70 -10.92 11.33 -13.83
C SER A 70 -10.13 11.21 -15.13
N PHE A 71 -8.86 11.60 -15.16
CA PHE A 71 -7.97 11.46 -16.32
C PHE A 71 -6.89 10.39 -16.15
N VAL A 72 -6.93 9.62 -15.05
CA VAL A 72 -5.97 8.57 -14.74
C VAL A 72 -6.57 7.23 -15.13
N THR A 73 -6.02 6.60 -16.16
CA THR A 73 -6.46 5.29 -16.65
C THR A 73 -5.28 4.46 -17.14
N GLY A 74 -5.40 3.12 -17.04
CA GLY A 74 -4.38 2.18 -17.49
C GLY A 74 -3.04 2.23 -16.75
N GLN A 75 -2.97 2.91 -15.60
CA GLN A 75 -1.73 3.07 -14.83
C GLN A 75 -1.66 2.08 -13.66
N SER A 76 -0.44 1.64 -13.35
CA SER A 76 -0.11 0.99 -12.08
C SER A 76 0.40 2.05 -11.11
N LEU A 77 -0.30 2.27 -10.00
CA LEU A 77 0.10 3.23 -8.98
C LEU A 77 0.89 2.53 -7.87
N GLY A 78 2.19 2.80 -7.78
CA GLY A 78 3.01 2.37 -6.66
C GLY A 78 2.62 3.11 -5.38
N VAL A 79 2.23 2.37 -4.34
CA VAL A 79 1.94 2.91 -3.00
C VAL A 79 2.79 2.12 -2.00
N ASP A 80 4.09 2.35 -2.05
CA ASP A 80 5.10 1.48 -1.43
C ASP A 80 6.23 2.28 -0.78
N GLY A 81 5.98 3.53 -0.40
CA GLY A 81 6.99 4.38 0.25
C GLY A 81 8.22 4.67 -0.61
N GLY A 82 8.12 4.46 -1.93
CA GLY A 82 9.21 4.63 -2.90
C GLY A 82 9.98 3.35 -3.21
N TYR A 83 9.60 2.20 -2.63
CA TYR A 83 10.35 0.94 -2.72
C TYR A 83 10.65 0.50 -4.17
N THR A 84 9.73 0.70 -5.11
CA THR A 84 9.91 0.19 -6.49
C THR A 84 10.76 1.11 -7.38
N ALA A 85 10.92 2.39 -7.04
CA ALA A 85 11.39 3.42 -7.98
C ALA A 85 12.57 4.27 -7.48
N HIS A 86 13.31 3.80 -6.48
CA HIS A 86 14.47 4.50 -5.91
C HIS A 86 15.80 3.94 -6.37
#